data_AF-A0A931QM54-F1
#
_entry.id   AF-A0A931QM54-F1
#
_cell.length_a   1.000
_cell.length_b   1.000
_cell.length_c   1.000
_cell.angle_alpha   90.00
_cell.angle_beta   90.00
_cell.angle_gamma   90.00
#
_symmetry.space_group_name_H-M   'P 1'
#
loop_
_entity.id
_entity.type
_entity.pdbx_description
1 polymer ?
#
loop_
_entity_poly.entity_id
_entity_poly.type
_entity_poly.pdbx_seq_one_letter_code
_entity_poly.pdbx_strand_id
1 'polypeptide(L)' 'SKKLIKILQSLNFTLDHSTGSHFIFYNPLTKKRAVVPCHNKDLLKGTLISILKEAGISKEDFKKFLI' A
#
# COMPACT_ATOMS: atom_id res chain seq x y z
N SER A 1 -0.92 -10.26 -0.40
CA SER A 1 -0.36 -8.94 -0.01
C SER A 1 1.03 -8.59 -0.55
N LYS A 2 1.87 -9.56 -0.99
CA LYS A 2 3.26 -9.30 -1.43
C LYS A 2 3.43 -8.26 -2.56
N LYS A 3 2.53 -8.22 -3.55
CA LYS A 3 2.59 -7.25 -4.66
C LYS A 3 2.38 -5.80 -4.20
N LEU A 4 1.37 -5.57 -3.34
CA LEU A 4 1.07 -4.23 -2.82
C LEU A 4 2.22 -3.68 -1.97
N ILE A 5 2.86 -4.53 -1.15
CA ILE A 5 4.02 -4.13 -0.35
C ILE A 5 5.15 -3.63 -1.26
N LYS A 6 5.46 -4.34 -2.36
CA LYS A 6 6.48 -3.90 -3.31
C LYS A 6 6.16 -2.55 -3.95
N ILE A 7 4.90 -2.34 -4.35
CA ILE A 7 4.44 -1.08 -4.95
C ILE A 7 4.57 0.08 -3.95
N LEU A 8 4.19 -0.15 -2.70
CA LEU A 8 4.35 0.85 -1.63
C LEU A 8 5.84 1.19 -1.44
N GLN A 9 6.70 0.17 -1.35
CA GLN A 9 8.15 0.38 -1.20
C GLN A 9 8.76 1.17 -2.36
N SER A 10 8.37 0.90 -3.60
CA SER A 10 8.83 1.69 -4.77
C SER A 10 8.32 3.14 -4.76
N LEU A 11 7.28 3.44 -3.98
CA LEU A 11 6.70 4.76 -3.81
C LEU A 11 7.20 5.47 -2.54
N ASN A 12 8.37 5.09 -2.02
CA ASN A 12 8.97 5.63 -0.79
C ASN A 12 8.14 5.39 0.48
N PHE A 13 7.26 4.39 0.48
CA PHE A 13 6.64 3.93 1.72
C PHE A 13 7.58 2.96 2.45
N THR A 14 7.75 3.20 3.74
CA THR A 14 8.52 2.37 4.66
C THR A 14 7.58 1.71 5.65
N LEU A 15 7.90 0.50 6.10
CA LEU A 15 7.13 -0.14 7.16
C LEU A 15 7.37 0.63 8.46
N ASP A 16 6.30 1.19 9.02
CA ASP A 16 6.33 1.93 10.28
C ASP A 16 6.20 0.95 11.45
N HIS A 17 5.08 0.23 11.50
CA HIS A 17 4.86 -0.83 12.49
C HIS A 17 3.80 -1.82 11.99
N SER A 18 3.61 -2.90 12.76
CA SER A 18 2.52 -3.85 12.55
C SER A 18 1.58 -3.85 13.75
N THR A 19 0.28 -3.80 13.50
CA THR A 19 -0.75 -3.91 14.55
C THR A 19 -1.58 -5.15 14.27
N GLY A 20 -1.36 -6.19 15.07
CA GLY A 20 -1.90 -7.52 14.84
C GLY A 20 -1.52 -8.03 13.44
N SER A 21 -2.52 -8.25 12.60
CA SER A 21 -2.36 -8.78 11.25
C SER A 21 -2.30 -7.71 10.16
N HIS A 22 -2.12 -6.44 10.51
CA HIS A 22 -2.03 -5.33 9.56
C HIS A 22 -0.64 -4.71 9.61
N PHE A 23 -0.09 -4.41 8.44
CA PHE A 23 1.13 -3.64 8.27
C PHE A 23 0.76 -2.18 8.00
N ILE A 24 1.35 -1.28 8.79
CA ILE A 24 1.19 0.16 8.63
C ILE A 24 2.45 0.67 7.95
N PHE A 25 2.27 1.27 6.77
CA PHE A 25 3.33 1.90 6.00
C PHE A 25 3.23 3.42 6.11
N TYR A 26 4.38 4.09 6.12
CA TYR A 26 4.47 5.54 6.16
C TYR A 26 5.40 6.05 5.06
N ASN A 27 4.96 7.11 4.38
CA ASN A 27 5.77 7.82 3.40
C ASN A 27 6.24 9.16 4.02
N PRO A 28 7.56 9.32 4.30
CA PRO A 28 8.08 10.53 4.93
C PRO A 28 8.04 11.76 4.03
N LEU A 29 7.94 11.59 2.71
CA LEU A 29 7.89 12.67 1.72
C LEU A 29 6.48 13.26 1.62
N THR A 30 5.47 12.39 1.50
CA THR A 30 4.06 12.82 1.36
C THR A 30 3.32 12.91 2.68
N LYS A 31 3.94 12.44 3.78
CA LYS A 31 3.34 12.30 5.12
C LYS A 31 2.09 11.42 5.14
N LYS A 32 1.90 10.57 4.14
CA LYS A 32 0.75 9.65 4.02
C LYS A 32 1.03 8.30 4.70
N ARG A 33 -0.05 7.61 5.07
CA ARG A 33 -0.02 6.25 5.61
C ARG A 33 -0.82 5.31 4.71
N ALA A 34 -0.41 4.04 4.68
CA ALA A 34 -1.13 2.98 4.00
C ALA A 34 -1.22 1.76 4.92
N VAL A 35 -2.42 1.22 5.11
CA VAL A 35 -2.65 0.03 5.93
C VAL A 35 -2.85 -1.17 5.03
N VAL A 36 -2.02 -2.21 5.19
CA VAL A 36 -2.03 -3.41 4.36
C VAL A 36 -2.32 -4.64 5.23
N PRO A 37 -3.42 -5.37 4.99
CA PRO A 37 -3.67 -6.62 5.70
C PRO A 37 -2.64 -7.70 5.30
N CYS A 38 -2.07 -8.38 6.29
CA CYS A 38 -1.05 -9.41 6.14
C CYS A 38 -1.65 -10.82 5.89
N HIS A 39 -2.92 -11.05 6.27
CA HIS A 39 -3.58 -12.34 6.01
C HIS A 39 -3.97 -12.50 4.54
N ASN A 40 -3.37 -13.51 3.91
CA ASN A 40 -3.42 -13.83 2.49
C ASN A 40 -4.75 -14.46 2.06
N LYS A 41 -5.70 -13.62 1.66
CA LYS A 41 -6.55 -13.92 0.50
C LYS A 41 -6.48 -12.71 -0.42
N ASP A 42 -6.59 -12.92 -1.73
CA ASP A 42 -6.56 -11.87 -2.74
C ASP A 42 -7.26 -10.62 -2.24
N LEU A 43 -6.52 -9.51 -2.19
CA LEU A 43 -7.08 -8.22 -1.82
C LEU A 43 -8.17 -7.93 -2.84
N LEU A 44 -9.42 -7.84 -2.37
CA LEU A 44 -10.53 -7.40 -3.20
C LEU A 44 -10.12 -6.09 -3.88
N LYS A 45 -10.44 -5.96 -5.17
CA LYS A 45 -10.11 -4.78 -5.97
C LYS A 45 -10.53 -3.48 -5.28
N GLY A 46 -11.67 -3.49 -4.60
CA GLY A 46 -12.15 -2.36 -3.79
C GLY A 46 -11.20 -1.99 -2.66
N THR A 47 -10.77 -2.96 -1.85
CA THR A 47 -9.82 -2.76 -0.75
C THR A 47 -8.49 -2.21 -1.25
N LEU A 48 -7.98 -2.76 -2.36
CA LEU A 48 -6.77 -2.25 -3.00
C LEU A 48 -6.92 -0.78 -3.41
N ILE A 49 -8.01 -0.42 -4.07
CA ILE A 49 -8.27 0.95 -4.52
C ILE A 49 -8.40 1.91 -3.32
N SER A 50 -9.07 1.50 -2.25
CA SER A 50 -9.17 2.31 -1.03
C SER A 50 -7.80 2.59 -0.42
N ILE A 51 -6.97 1.56 -0.27
CA ILE A 51 -5.61 1.71 0.27
C ILE A 51 -4.77 2.66 -0.60
N LEU A 52 -4.84 2.52 -1.93
CA LEU A 52 -4.13 3.41 -2.85
C LEU A 52 -4.62 4.85 -2.72
N LYS A 53 -5.94 5.06 -2.58
CA LYS A 53 -6.52 6.39 -2.40
C LYS A 53 -6.09 7.03 -1.08
N GLU A 54 -6.09 6.28 0.03
CA GLU A 54 -5.61 6.75 1.34
C GLU A 54 -4.11 7.08 1.31
N ALA A 55 -3.34 6.26 0.59
CA ALA A 55 -1.93 6.48 0.34
C ALA A 55 -1.64 7.67 -0.61
N GLY A 56 -2.67 8.25 -1.24
CA GLY A 56 -2.51 9.32 -2.22
C GLY A 56 -1.90 8.87 -3.55
N ILE A 57 -2.05 7.59 -3.91
CA ILE A 57 -1.50 6.99 -5.12
C ILE A 57 -2.53 7.08 -6.23
N SER A 58 -2.19 7.79 -7.31
CA SER A 58 -3.04 7.91 -8.48
C SER A 58 -3.10 6.60 -9.26
N LYS A 59 -4.18 6.40 -10.03
CA LYS A 59 -4.33 5.24 -10.92
C LYS A 59 -3.18 5.14 -11.94
N GLU A 60 -2.64 6.27 -12.35
CA GLU A 60 -1.51 6.36 -13.28
C GLU A 60 -0.22 5.82 -12.67
N ASP A 61 0.11 6.25 -11.45
CA ASP A 61 1.27 5.73 -10.73
C ASP A 61 1.12 4.24 -10.50
N PHE A 62 -0.07 3.78 -10.13
CA PHE A 62 -0.33 2.34 -9.97
C PHE A 62 -0.13 1.54 -11.26
N LYS A 63 -0.59 2.05 -12.42
CA LYS A 63 -0.39 1.38 -13.72
C LYS A 63 1.08 1.22 -14.07
N LYS A 64 1.95 2.16 -13.71
CA LYS A 64 3.40 2.07 -13.97
C LYS A 64 4.07 0.87 -13.28
N PHE A 65 3.50 0.36 -12.20
CA PHE A 65 4.03 -0.80 -11.46
C PHE A 65 3.37 -2.14 -11.81
N LEU A 66 2.41 -2.15 -12.74
CA LEU A 66 1.77 -3.37 -13.27
C LEU A 66 2.39 -3.87 -14.58
N ILE A 67 3.33 -3.11 -15.16
CA ILE A 67 3.99 -3.39 -16.44
C ILE A 67 5.32 -4.11 -16.16
#